data_AF-A0A352NFX2-F1
#
_entry.id   AF-A0A352NFX2-F1
#
_cell.length_a   1.000
_cell.length_b   1.000
_cell.length_c   1.000
_cell.angle_alpha   90.00
_cell.angle_beta   90.00
_cell.angle_gamma   90.00
#
_symmetry.space_group_name_H-M   'P 1'
#
loop_
_entity.id
_entity.type
_entity.pdbx_description
1 polymer ?
#
loop_
_entity_poly.entity_id
_entity_poly.type
_entity_poly.pdbx_seq_one_letter_code
_entity_poly.pdbx_strand_id
1 'polypeptide(L)' 'MAKINLRDYYPFYNADLFIDIPDEVAAVLVETERLERNYIRRMFWNKA' A
#
# COMPACT_ATOMS: atom_id res chain seq x y z
N MET A 1 10.84 -0.93 13.01
CA MET A 1 9.48 -1.48 13.10
C MET A 1 8.51 -0.39 12.68
N ALA A 2 7.58 -0.70 11.78
CA ALA A 2 6.57 0.23 11.29
C ALA A 2 5.18 -0.18 11.77
N LYS A 3 4.32 0.79 12.05
CA LYS A 3 2.95 0.54 12.50
C LYS A 3 1.98 0.88 11.38
N ILE A 4 1.17 -0.08 10.95
CA ILE A 4 0.13 0.14 9.91
C ILE A 4 -1.26 -0.13 10.46
N ASN A 5 -2.26 0.51 9.88
CA ASN A 5 -3.66 0.15 10.09
C ASN A 5 -4.11 -0.83 9.01
N LEU A 6 -4.59 -2.01 9.40
CA LEU A 6 -5.06 -3.02 8.44
C LEU A 6 -6.34 -2.61 7.70
N ARG A 7 -7.12 -1.70 8.27
CA ARG A 7 -8.31 -1.12 7.61
C ARG A 7 -7.99 -0.45 6.28
N ASP A 8 -6.82 0.16 6.16
CA ASP A 8 -6.43 0.92 4.97
C ASP A 8 -6.11 -0.01 3.79
N TYR A 9 -5.71 -1.25 4.06
CA TYR A 9 -5.26 -2.21 3.06
C TYR A 9 -6.31 -3.28 2.74
N TYR A 10 -7.23 -3.54 3.66
CA TYR A 10 -8.11 -4.70 3.58
C TYR A 10 -9.57 -4.32 3.88
N PRO A 11 -10.50 -4.52 2.94
CA PRO A 11 -11.89 -4.07 3.05
C PRO A 11 -12.72 -4.89 4.06
N PHE A 12 -12.16 -5.94 4.65
CA PHE A 12 -12.81 -6.78 5.65
C PHE A 12 -12.65 -6.27 7.09
N TYR A 13 -11.70 -5.37 7.34
CA TYR A 13 -11.57 -4.73 8.65
C TYR A 13 -12.40 -3.45 8.69
N ASN A 14 -13.46 -3.46 9.50
CA ASN A 14 -14.31 -2.29 9.74
C ASN A 14 -13.86 -1.44 10.95
N ALA A 15 -12.89 -1.94 11.72
CA ALA A 15 -12.32 -1.27 12.88
C ALA A 15 -10.84 -0.99 12.65
N ASP A 16 -10.32 0.04 13.30
CA ASP A 16 -8.90 0.37 13.22
C ASP A 16 -8.08 -0.68 13.97
N LEU A 17 -7.26 -1.41 13.22
CA LEU A 17 -6.41 -2.48 13.75
C LEU A 17 -4.97 -2.17 13.40
N PHE A 18 -4.24 -1.69 14.40
CA PHE A 18 -2.85 -1.34 14.23
C PHE A 18 -1.94 -2.53 14.57
N ILE A 19 -1.07 -2.89 13.63
CA ILE A 19 -0.07 -3.93 13.81
C ILE A 19 1.33 -3.36 13.58
N ASP A 20 2.30 -3.87 14.33
CA ASP A 20 3.72 -3.60 14.11
C ASP A 20 4.28 -4.63 13.13
N ILE A 21 4.90 -4.16 12.07
CA ILE A 21 5.53 -4.98 11.03
C ILE A 21 7.03 -4.68 10.97
N PRO A 22 7.86 -5.66 10.56
CA PRO A 22 9.27 -5.43 10.30
C PRO A 22 9.52 -4.37 9.22
N ASP A 23 10.67 -3.71 9.31
CA ASP A 23 11.06 -2.65 8.38
C ASP A 23 11.20 -3.16 6.93
N GLU A 24 11.57 -4.43 6.75
CA GLU A 24 11.59 -5.10 5.45
C GLU A 24 10.21 -5.11 4.78
N VAL A 25 9.16 -5.42 5.55
CA VAL A 25 7.78 -5.46 5.04
C VAL A 25 7.28 -4.04 4.76
N ALA A 26 7.64 -3.08 5.60
CA ALA A 26 7.31 -1.67 5.37
C ALA A 26 7.97 -1.13 4.09
N ALA A 27 9.22 -1.49 3.83
CA ALA A 27 9.92 -1.10 2.60
C ALA A 27 9.26 -1.70 1.35
N VAL A 28 8.85 -2.97 1.43
CA VAL A 28 8.11 -3.62 0.33
C VAL A 28 6.76 -2.92 0.08
N LEU A 29 6.00 -2.60 1.13
CA LEU A 29 4.71 -1.89 1.00
C LEU A 29 4.86 -0.56 0.26
N VAL A 30 5.86 0.26 0.63
CA VAL A 30 6.13 1.55 -0.03
C VAL A 30 6.52 1.36 -1.51
N GLU A 31 7.35 0.36 -1.81
CA GLU A 31 7.74 0.08 -3.19
C GLU A 31 6.53 -0.39 -4.02
N THR A 32 5.67 -1.24 -3.46
CA THR A 32 4.44 -1.69 -4.14
C THR A 32 3.49 -0.53 -4.44
N GLU A 33 3.28 0.39 -3.49
CA GLU A 33 2.43 1.56 -3.70
C GLU A 33 2.96 2.47 -4.82
N ARG A 34 4.29 2.61 -4.89
CA ARG A 34 4.97 3.35 -5.96
C ARG A 34 4.76 2.69 -7.33
N LEU A 35 4.90 1.36 -7.39
CA LEU A 35 4.70 0.59 -8.62
C LEU A 35 3.25 0.64 -9.08
N GLU A 36 2.28 0.51 -8.17
CA GLU A 36 0.86 0.65 -8.48
C GLU A 36 0.53 2.04 -9.03
N ARG A 37 1.05 3.10 -8.41
CA ARG A 37 0.87 4.47 -8.94
C ARG A 37 1.46 4.64 -10.34
N ASN A 38 2.63 4.06 -10.60
CA ASN A 38 3.25 4.08 -11.93
C ASN A 38 2.44 3.27 -12.94
N TYR A 39 1.91 2.12 -12.55
CA TYR A 39 1.02 1.29 -13.37
C TYR A 39 -0.26 2.03 -13.74
N ILE A 40 -0.95 2.62 -12.75
CA ILE A 40 -2.15 3.45 -12.95
C ILE A 40 -1.84 4.61 -13.90
N ARG A 41 -0.75 5.35 -13.66
CA ARG A 41 -0.31 6.42 -14.56
C ARG A 41 -0.12 5.90 -15.98
N ARG A 42 0.62 4.81 -16.18
CA ARG A 42 0.82 4.23 -17.51
C ARG A 42 -0.50 3.81 -18.16
N MET A 43 -1.37 3.14 -17.42
CA MET A 43 -2.65 2.64 -17.92
C MET A 43 -3.55 3.79 -18.41
N PHE A 44 -3.66 4.87 -17.63
CA PHE A 44 -4.55 5.99 -17.95
C PHE A 44 -3.90 7.07 -18.84
N TRP A 45 -2.56 7.20 -18.84
CA TRP A 45 -1.83 8.22 -19.61
C TRP A 45 -1.26 7.71 -20.95
N ASN A 46 -1.68 6.54 -21.45
CA ASN A 46 -1.52 6.20 -22.88
C ASN A 46 -2.60 6.91 -23.74
N LYS A 47 -2.75 8.23 -23.55
CA LYS A 47 -3.50 9.12 -24.45
C LYS A 47 -2.48 10.08 -25.09
N ALA A 48 -1.69 9.57 -26.02
CA ALA A 48 -0.89 10.37 -26.94
C ALA A 48 -0.87 9.66 -28.29
#